data_AF-A0A433JEC8-F1
#
_entry.id   AF-A0A433JEC8-F1
#
_cell.length_a   1.000
_cell.length_b   1.000
_cell.length_c   1.000
_cell.angle_alpha   90.00
_cell.angle_beta   90.00
_cell.angle_gamma   90.00
#
_symmetry.space_group_name_H-M   'P 1'
#
loop_
_entity.id
_entity.type
_entity.pdbx_description
1 polymer ?
#
loop_
_entity_poly.entity_id
_entity_poly.type
_entity_poly.pdbx_seq_one_letter_code
_entity_poly.pdbx_strand_id
1 'polypeptide(L)'
;MSVAPGSVLAPSPLRLIPCGVRLAEAVRALSALRGSTPSDLASAALLLVPDAAGDPGESDEDGRAGLALRSCVRGSDSAIRRALAAAVALADPGFRVVPAADVGRLEAAVETLGYRNKTLAHALKRLSFQPLDGRVTELRDAVQMFGFVNEWCFDEDQVRRRFRELAPVYHPDTGVVACRERMGQLIDARNLLVRHVRTVYASGDWVARRSASASPPV
;
A
#
# COMPACT_ATOMS: atom_id res chain seq x y z
N MET A 1 16.01 12.64 63.77
CA MET A 1 15.68 12.31 62.36
C MET A 1 17.00 12.01 61.65
N SER A 2 17.32 10.73 61.46
CA SER A 2 18.56 10.29 60.81
C SER A 2 18.19 9.69 59.47
N VAL A 3 18.56 10.37 58.38
CA VAL A 3 18.37 9.87 57.02
C VAL A 3 19.38 8.74 56.79
N ALA A 4 18.88 7.55 56.49
CA ALA A 4 19.71 6.40 56.13
C ALA A 4 20.43 6.69 54.79
N PRO A 5 21.72 6.33 54.65
CA PRO A 5 22.42 6.49 53.39
C PRO A 5 21.79 5.57 52.34
N GLY A 6 21.51 6.14 51.16
CA GLY A 6 20.94 5.43 50.02
C GLY A 6 21.80 4.23 49.65
N SER A 7 21.18 3.05 49.73
CA SER A 7 21.70 1.80 49.19
C SER A 7 22.03 2.00 47.71
N VAL A 8 23.31 2.14 47.39
CA VAL A 8 23.82 1.98 46.03
C VAL A 8 23.62 0.49 45.71
N LEU A 9 22.55 0.16 44.96
CA LEU A 9 22.34 -1.19 44.47
C LEU A 9 23.58 -1.61 43.69
N ALA A 10 24.25 -2.67 44.14
CA ALA A 10 25.32 -3.30 43.40
C ALA A 10 24.82 -3.64 41.97
N PRO A 11 25.63 -3.44 40.93
CA PRO A 11 25.21 -3.73 39.56
C PRO A 11 24.84 -5.21 39.47
N SER A 12 23.57 -5.48 39.14
CA SER A 12 23.11 -6.86 38.94
C SER A 12 23.96 -7.53 37.85
N PRO A 13 24.34 -8.81 38.02
CA PRO A 13 25.18 -9.48 37.04
C PRO A 13 24.51 -9.45 35.67
N LEU A 14 25.31 -9.26 34.63
CA LEU A 14 24.84 -9.24 33.24
C LEU A 14 24.80 -10.66 32.68
N ARG A 15 23.74 -10.97 31.94
CA ARG A 15 23.55 -12.20 31.14
C ARG A 15 23.68 -11.84 29.67
N LEU A 16 24.48 -12.61 28.94
CA LEU A 16 24.62 -12.45 27.49
C LEU A 16 23.54 -13.29 26.78
N ILE A 17 22.78 -12.66 25.90
CA ILE A 17 21.78 -13.32 25.06
C ILE A 17 22.33 -13.38 23.63
N PRO A 18 22.55 -14.58 23.06
CA PRO A 18 23.01 -14.71 21.68
C PRO A 18 21.90 -14.35 20.69
N CYS A 19 22.24 -13.61 19.64
CA CYS A 19 21.32 -13.13 18.61
C CYS A 19 22.07 -12.73 17.32
N GLY A 20 21.34 -12.54 16.21
CA GLY A 20 21.89 -11.94 15.00
C GLY A 20 22.45 -10.52 15.20
N VAL A 21 23.38 -10.11 14.32
CA VAL A 21 24.03 -8.79 14.37
C VAL A 21 23.00 -7.67 14.17
N ARG A 22 22.09 -7.81 13.20
CA ARG A 22 21.09 -6.79 12.86
C ARG A 22 20.14 -6.52 14.01
N LEU A 23 19.71 -7.59 14.70
CA LEU A 23 18.87 -7.45 15.89
C LEU A 23 19.63 -6.74 17.02
N ALA A 24 20.90 -7.12 17.26
CA ALA A 24 21.71 -6.50 18.30
C ALA A 24 21.90 -4.99 18.07
N GLU A 25 22.20 -4.59 16.84
CA GLU A 25 22.36 -3.19 16.45
C GLU A 25 21.05 -2.42 16.56
N ALA A 26 19.95 -2.97 16.05
CA ALA A 26 18.63 -2.33 16.11
C ALA A 26 18.17 -2.11 17.56
N VAL A 27 18.37 -3.10 18.45
CA VAL A 27 18.04 -2.96 19.87
C VAL A 27 18.89 -1.88 20.53
N ARG A 28 20.21 -1.85 20.27
CA ARG A 28 21.09 -0.80 20.84
C ARG A 28 20.72 0.59 20.32
N ALA A 29 20.42 0.71 19.04
CA ALA A 29 19.97 1.96 18.44
C ALA A 29 18.64 2.43 19.05
N LEU A 30 17.67 1.53 19.21
CA LEU A 30 16.38 1.83 19.84
C LEU A 30 16.55 2.24 21.30
N SER A 31 17.38 1.51 22.06
CA SER A 31 17.74 1.84 23.44
C SER A 31 18.33 3.23 23.54
N ALA A 32 19.30 3.57 22.69
CA ALA A 32 19.92 4.89 22.65
C ALA A 32 18.89 5.99 22.32
N LEU A 33 18.03 5.76 21.31
CA LEU A 33 16.99 6.69 20.91
C LEU A 33 15.96 6.96 22.04
N ARG A 34 15.65 5.94 22.84
CA ARG A 34 14.67 6.01 23.92
C ARG A 34 15.28 6.40 25.28
N GLY A 35 16.60 6.54 25.38
CA GLY A 35 17.29 6.78 26.64
C GLY A 35 17.14 5.62 27.65
N SER A 36 16.96 4.40 27.17
CA SER A 36 16.72 3.20 27.98
C SER A 36 17.79 2.14 27.74
N THR A 37 17.85 1.11 28.59
CA THR A 37 18.77 -0.02 28.38
C THR A 37 18.09 -1.16 27.61
N PRO A 38 18.84 -2.05 26.94
CA PRO A 38 18.28 -3.26 26.34
C PRO A 38 17.50 -4.13 27.33
N SER A 39 17.85 -4.05 28.62
CA SER A 39 17.15 -4.76 29.70
C SER A 39 15.76 -4.19 29.94
N ASP A 40 15.64 -2.86 29.95
CA ASP A 40 14.35 -2.19 30.15
C ASP A 40 13.42 -2.47 28.96
N LEU A 41 13.96 -2.43 27.74
CA LEU A 41 13.23 -2.82 26.53
C LEU A 41 12.76 -4.28 26.59
N ALA A 42 13.64 -5.21 26.97
CA ALA A 42 13.28 -6.62 27.08
C ALA A 42 12.19 -6.85 28.14
N SER A 43 12.33 -6.23 29.33
CA SER A 43 11.32 -6.34 30.40
C SER A 43 9.96 -5.80 29.98
N ALA A 44 9.91 -4.64 29.34
CA ALA A 44 8.65 -4.07 28.86
C ALA A 44 8.03 -4.92 27.73
N ALA A 45 8.85 -5.38 26.78
CA ALA A 45 8.36 -6.12 25.63
C ALA A 45 7.87 -7.54 25.99
N LEU A 46 8.47 -8.18 26.99
CA LEU A 46 8.01 -9.47 27.51
C LEU A 46 6.57 -9.44 28.05
N LEU A 47 6.04 -8.26 28.39
CA LEU A 47 4.64 -8.10 28.81
C LEU A 47 3.65 -8.11 27.63
N LEU A 48 4.13 -7.81 26.42
CA LEU A 48 3.29 -7.57 25.24
C LEU A 48 3.32 -8.74 24.25
N VAL A 49 4.42 -9.49 24.22
CA VAL A 49 4.69 -10.42 23.12
C VAL A 49 4.15 -11.81 23.44
N PRO A 50 3.24 -12.36 22.62
CA PRO A 50 2.74 -13.70 22.81
C PRO A 50 3.82 -14.74 22.53
N ASP A 51 3.73 -15.91 23.16
CA ASP A 51 4.69 -17.01 22.99
C ASP A 51 4.76 -17.54 21.55
N ALA A 52 3.71 -17.32 20.76
CA ALA A 52 3.60 -17.75 19.37
C ALA A 52 4.39 -16.89 18.36
N ALA A 53 5.01 -15.78 18.77
CA ALA A 53 5.84 -14.98 17.86
C ALA A 53 7.04 -15.80 17.34
N GLY A 54 7.51 -15.51 16.12
CA GLY A 54 8.70 -16.16 15.56
C GLY A 54 9.98 -15.71 16.27
N ASP A 55 10.87 -16.64 16.63
CA ASP A 55 12.21 -16.31 17.14
C ASP A 55 13.14 -15.94 15.98
N PRO A 56 13.74 -14.74 15.96
CA PRO A 56 14.70 -14.34 14.93
C PRO A 56 16.00 -15.18 14.96
N GLY A 57 16.23 -15.96 16.01
CA GLY A 57 17.34 -16.90 16.09
C GLY A 57 18.64 -16.31 16.65
N GLU A 58 19.64 -17.17 16.78
CA GLU A 58 20.94 -16.85 17.41
C GLU A 58 21.94 -16.15 16.47
N SER A 59 21.66 -16.11 15.17
CA SER A 59 22.50 -15.51 14.13
C SER A 59 21.64 -15.09 12.94
N ASP A 60 22.12 -14.11 12.18
CA ASP A 60 21.57 -13.71 10.87
C ASP A 60 22.65 -13.81 9.78
N GLU A 61 22.36 -13.29 8.58
CA GLU A 61 23.30 -13.30 7.43
C GLU A 61 24.61 -12.55 7.73
N ASP A 62 24.56 -11.56 8.65
CA ASP A 62 25.71 -10.78 9.07
C ASP A 62 26.48 -11.43 10.24
N GLY A 63 25.96 -12.54 10.78
CA GLY A 63 26.63 -13.42 11.73
C GLY A 63 25.99 -13.46 13.11
N ARG A 64 26.81 -13.76 14.14
CA ARG A 64 26.39 -13.93 15.53
C ARG A 64 26.90 -12.77 16.39
N ALA A 65 26.00 -12.19 17.17
CA ALA A 65 26.26 -11.16 18.17
C ALA A 65 25.69 -11.57 19.54
N GLY A 66 25.91 -10.70 20.53
CA GLY A 66 25.37 -10.86 21.87
C GLY A 66 24.84 -9.54 22.45
N LEU A 67 23.70 -9.62 23.13
CA LEU A 67 23.12 -8.53 23.90
C LEU A 67 23.33 -8.79 25.39
N ALA A 68 23.94 -7.83 26.08
CA ALA A 68 24.11 -7.90 27.53
C ALA A 68 22.86 -7.34 28.21
N LEU A 69 22.16 -8.19 28.97
CA LEU A 69 20.97 -7.82 29.74
C LEU A 69 21.23 -8.01 31.23
N ARG A 70 20.52 -7.27 32.07
CA ARG A 70 20.49 -7.53 33.52
C ARG A 70 19.91 -8.92 33.76
N SER A 71 20.56 -9.69 34.62
CA SER A 71 20.11 -11.02 35.04
C SER A 71 18.70 -11.07 35.62
N CYS A 72 18.14 -9.94 36.09
CA CYS A 72 16.77 -9.85 36.55
C CYS A 72 15.72 -10.04 35.43
N VAL A 73 16.10 -9.87 34.16
CA VAL A 73 15.22 -10.19 33.03
C VAL A 73 15.04 -11.71 32.96
N ARG A 74 13.84 -12.19 33.28
CA ARG A 74 13.49 -13.61 33.29
C ARG A 74 12.94 -14.02 31.92
N GLY A 75 13.24 -15.26 31.53
CA GLY A 75 12.81 -15.84 30.26
C GLY A 75 13.91 -16.70 29.62
N SER A 76 13.48 -17.54 28.68
CA SER A 76 14.40 -18.23 27.77
C SER A 76 15.05 -17.21 26.83
N ASP A 77 16.24 -17.55 26.28
CA ASP A 77 16.92 -16.69 25.31
C ASP A 77 16.03 -16.42 24.09
N SER A 78 15.28 -17.43 23.64
CA SER A 78 14.31 -17.29 22.54
C SER A 78 13.17 -16.33 22.88
N ALA A 79 12.61 -16.39 24.09
CA ALA A 79 11.55 -15.45 24.52
C ALA A 79 12.06 -14.01 24.57
N ILE A 80 13.29 -13.81 25.08
CA ILE A 80 13.92 -12.49 25.13
C ILE A 80 14.19 -11.96 23.72
N ARG A 81 14.69 -12.79 22.80
CA ARG A 81 14.90 -12.39 21.40
C ARG A 81 13.60 -12.01 20.70
N ARG A 82 12.53 -12.80 20.87
CA ARG A 82 11.19 -12.47 20.36
C ARG A 82 10.69 -11.13 20.89
N ALA A 83 10.82 -10.93 22.20
CA ALA A 83 10.39 -9.71 22.86
C ALA A 83 11.12 -8.48 22.29
N LEU A 84 12.44 -8.55 22.19
CA LEU A 84 13.26 -7.48 21.65
C LEU A 84 12.99 -7.22 20.17
N ALA A 85 12.78 -8.26 19.36
CA ALA A 85 12.41 -8.12 17.95
C ALA A 85 11.06 -7.40 17.79
N ALA A 86 10.07 -7.73 18.62
CA ALA A 86 8.79 -7.03 18.60
C ALA A 86 8.92 -5.57 19.06
N ALA A 87 9.77 -5.28 20.05
CA ALA A 87 10.04 -3.89 20.47
C ALA A 87 10.64 -3.06 19.34
N VAL A 88 11.58 -3.65 18.58
CA VAL A 88 12.15 -3.03 17.38
C VAL A 88 11.08 -2.83 16.30
N ALA A 89 10.24 -3.83 16.04
CA ALA A 89 9.15 -3.70 15.06
C ALA A 89 8.13 -2.61 15.45
N LEU A 90 7.75 -2.53 16.73
CA LEU A 90 6.83 -1.51 17.24
C LEU A 90 7.44 -0.10 17.28
N ALA A 91 8.75 0.05 17.09
CA ALA A 91 9.36 1.36 16.92
C ALA A 91 9.04 1.98 15.55
N ASP A 92 8.69 1.15 14.55
CA ASP A 92 8.22 1.62 13.25
C ASP A 92 6.76 2.08 13.35
N PRO A 93 6.44 3.34 12.95
CA PRO A 93 5.08 3.86 12.97
C PRO A 93 4.12 3.14 12.02
N GLY A 94 4.57 2.20 11.18
CA GLY A 94 3.71 1.29 10.43
C GLY A 94 3.10 0.16 11.27
N PHE A 95 3.69 -0.19 12.41
CA PHE A 95 3.21 -1.28 13.27
C PHE A 95 2.32 -0.76 14.40
N ARG A 96 1.28 -1.53 14.75
CA ARG A 96 0.33 -1.21 15.82
C ARG A 96 0.01 -2.45 16.63
N VAL A 97 -0.17 -2.27 17.93
CA VAL A 97 -0.70 -3.32 18.81
C VAL A 97 -2.21 -3.34 18.66
N VAL A 98 -2.75 -4.52 18.38
CA VAL A 98 -4.18 -4.77 18.30
C VAL A 98 -4.55 -5.94 19.24
N PRO A 99 -5.75 -5.94 19.83
CA PRO A 99 -6.24 -7.09 20.59
C PRO A 99 -6.27 -8.36 19.73
N ALA A 100 -5.95 -9.52 20.32
CA ALA A 100 -5.96 -10.79 19.60
C ALA A 100 -7.33 -11.12 18.96
N ALA A 101 -8.43 -10.73 19.62
CA ALA A 101 -9.79 -10.87 19.08
C ALA A 101 -10.03 -10.05 17.80
N ASP A 102 -9.28 -8.97 17.61
CA ASP A 102 -9.42 -8.08 16.45
C ASP A 102 -8.69 -8.64 15.24
N VAL A 103 -7.63 -9.44 15.44
CA VAL A 103 -6.87 -10.07 14.36
C VAL A 103 -7.79 -10.92 13.49
N GLY A 104 -8.54 -11.87 14.09
CA GLY A 104 -9.44 -12.74 13.33
C GLY A 104 -10.57 -11.96 12.63
N ARG A 105 -11.05 -10.87 13.23
CA ARG A 105 -12.05 -9.98 12.61
C ARG A 105 -11.49 -9.23 11.42
N LEU A 106 -10.24 -8.74 11.51
CA LEU A 106 -9.55 -8.06 10.42
C LEU A 106 -9.25 -9.03 9.28
N GLU A 107 -8.79 -10.25 9.59
CA GLU A 107 -8.56 -11.31 8.61
C GLU A 107 -9.84 -11.66 7.84
N ALA A 108 -10.95 -11.89 8.56
CA ALA A 108 -12.26 -12.15 7.94
C ALA A 108 -12.77 -10.96 7.10
N ALA A 109 -12.50 -9.73 7.53
CA ALA A 109 -12.85 -8.53 6.76
C ALA A 109 -12.01 -8.42 5.47
N VAL A 110 -10.70 -8.71 5.54
CA VAL A 110 -9.81 -8.74 4.37
C VAL A 110 -10.27 -9.80 3.37
N GLU A 111 -10.60 -11.00 3.84
CA GLU A 111 -11.13 -12.07 2.99
C GLU A 111 -12.44 -11.65 2.30
N THR A 112 -13.38 -11.09 3.08
CA THR A 112 -14.65 -10.59 2.56
C THR A 112 -14.46 -9.49 1.50
N LEU A 113 -13.56 -8.54 1.76
CA LEU A 113 -13.23 -7.47 0.82
C LEU A 113 -12.57 -8.03 -0.45
N GLY A 114 -11.68 -9.01 -0.32
CA GLY A 114 -11.06 -9.71 -1.44
C GLY A 114 -12.10 -10.39 -2.34
N TYR A 115 -13.04 -11.12 -1.74
CA TYR A 115 -14.14 -11.75 -2.48
C TYR A 115 -15.02 -10.71 -3.19
N ARG A 116 -15.43 -9.65 -2.50
CA ARG A 116 -16.25 -8.58 -3.09
C ARG A 116 -15.55 -7.89 -4.25
N ASN A 117 -14.27 -7.56 -4.09
CA ASN A 117 -13.47 -6.94 -5.14
C ASN A 117 -13.37 -7.85 -6.38
N LYS A 118 -13.11 -9.14 -6.18
CA LYS A 118 -13.10 -10.13 -7.28
C LYS A 118 -14.44 -10.21 -8.02
N THR A 119 -15.55 -10.21 -7.28
CA THR A 119 -16.90 -10.23 -7.87
C THR A 119 -17.20 -8.95 -8.67
N LEU A 120 -16.83 -7.78 -8.13
CA LEU A 120 -16.97 -6.49 -8.82
C LEU A 120 -16.11 -6.44 -10.09
N ALA A 121 -14.86 -6.88 -10.02
CA ALA A 121 -13.96 -6.96 -11.18
C ALA A 121 -14.55 -7.87 -12.27
N HIS A 122 -15.14 -9.01 -11.89
CA HIS A 122 -15.79 -9.91 -12.84
C HIS A 122 -17.06 -9.29 -13.46
N ALA A 123 -17.88 -8.60 -12.68
CA ALA A 123 -19.05 -7.87 -13.19
C ALA A 123 -18.62 -6.76 -14.17
N LEU A 124 -17.61 -5.97 -13.79
CA LEU A 124 -17.06 -4.91 -14.63
C LEU A 124 -16.46 -5.47 -15.93
N LYS A 125 -15.79 -6.62 -15.89
CA LYS A 125 -15.26 -7.30 -17.08
C LYS A 125 -16.36 -7.67 -18.08
N ARG A 126 -17.53 -8.09 -17.59
CA ARG A 126 -18.72 -8.42 -18.40
C ARG A 126 -19.39 -7.19 -19.01
N LEU A 127 -19.39 -6.06 -18.30
CA LEU A 127 -19.99 -4.80 -18.76
C LEU A 127 -19.07 -4.01 -19.70
N SER A 128 -17.75 -4.22 -19.56
CA SER A 128 -16.76 -3.60 -20.43
C SER A 128 -16.90 -4.09 -21.88
N PHE A 129 -16.55 -3.22 -22.83
CA PHE A 129 -16.58 -3.56 -24.24
C PHE A 129 -15.76 -4.82 -24.54
N GLN A 130 -16.22 -5.61 -25.50
CA GLN A 130 -15.45 -6.74 -26.01
C GLN A 130 -14.50 -6.25 -27.10
N PRO A 131 -13.23 -6.67 -27.07
CA PRO A 131 -12.32 -6.33 -28.15
C PRO A 131 -12.88 -6.78 -29.50
N LEU A 132 -12.74 -5.92 -30.50
CA LEU A 132 -13.01 -6.26 -31.89
C LEU A 132 -11.91 -7.18 -32.44
N ASP A 133 -12.20 -7.93 -33.51
CA ASP A 133 -11.16 -8.65 -34.23
C ASP A 133 -10.24 -7.66 -34.96
N GLY A 134 -9.08 -7.37 -34.37
CA GLY A 134 -8.08 -6.46 -34.94
C GLY A 134 -8.13 -5.03 -34.36
N ARG A 135 -7.96 -4.03 -35.23
CA ARG A 135 -7.85 -2.60 -34.83
C ARG A 135 -9.17 -1.87 -35.01
N VAL A 136 -9.38 -0.82 -34.21
CA VAL A 136 -10.54 0.07 -34.34
C VAL A 136 -10.34 0.98 -35.55
N THR A 137 -11.16 0.80 -36.59
CA THR A 137 -11.10 1.59 -37.83
C THR A 137 -12.35 2.43 -38.06
N GLU A 138 -13.48 2.08 -37.44
CA GLU A 138 -14.74 2.79 -37.60
C GLU A 138 -14.96 3.85 -36.51
N LEU A 139 -15.49 5.01 -36.91
CA LEU A 139 -15.79 6.10 -35.99
C LEU A 139 -16.88 5.71 -34.98
N ARG A 140 -17.91 5.02 -35.46
CA ARG A 140 -19.03 4.55 -34.64
C ARG A 140 -18.58 3.67 -33.49
N ASP A 141 -17.68 2.73 -33.76
CA ASP A 141 -17.10 1.85 -32.74
C ASP A 141 -16.31 2.65 -31.71
N ALA A 142 -15.48 3.59 -32.15
CA ALA A 142 -14.70 4.44 -31.26
C ALA A 142 -15.60 5.31 -30.35
N VAL A 143 -16.67 5.89 -30.90
CA VAL A 143 -17.67 6.67 -30.15
C VAL A 143 -18.38 5.82 -29.11
N GLN A 144 -18.79 4.61 -29.48
CA GLN A 144 -19.45 3.67 -28.58
C GLN A 144 -18.52 3.20 -27.46
N MET A 145 -17.26 2.87 -27.77
CA MET A 145 -16.24 2.47 -26.78
C MET A 145 -15.97 3.56 -25.73
N PHE A 146 -16.05 4.83 -26.13
CA PHE A 146 -15.90 5.97 -25.23
C PHE A 146 -17.19 6.37 -24.50
N GLY A 147 -18.31 5.71 -24.80
CA GLY A 147 -19.62 6.00 -24.21
C GLY A 147 -20.20 7.35 -24.63
N PHE A 148 -19.83 7.86 -25.80
CA PHE A 148 -20.45 9.05 -26.37
C PHE A 148 -21.80 8.69 -27.02
N VAL A 149 -22.74 9.63 -26.99
CA VAL A 149 -24.11 9.41 -27.49
C VAL A 149 -24.16 9.33 -29.02
N ASN A 150 -23.34 10.12 -29.69
CA ASN A 150 -23.25 10.18 -31.16
C ASN A 150 -21.89 10.77 -31.60
N GLU A 151 -21.65 10.76 -32.91
CA GLU A 151 -20.42 11.23 -33.57
C GLU A 151 -20.20 12.76 -33.50
N TRP A 152 -21.23 13.52 -33.13
CA TRP A 152 -21.27 14.97 -33.29
C TRP A 152 -21.22 15.74 -31.97
N CYS A 153 -21.28 15.04 -30.82
CA CYS A 153 -21.39 15.66 -29.50
C CYS A 153 -20.14 15.46 -28.63
N PHE A 154 -18.95 15.66 -29.18
CA PHE A 154 -17.72 15.74 -28.40
C PHE A 154 -16.64 16.64 -29.00
N ASP A 155 -15.76 17.12 -28.12
CA ASP A 155 -14.54 17.85 -28.50
C ASP A 155 -13.28 17.09 -28.06
N GLU A 156 -12.12 17.60 -28.46
CA GLU A 156 -10.84 16.94 -28.19
C GLU A 156 -10.55 16.81 -26.67
N ASP A 157 -10.97 17.79 -25.87
CA ASP A 157 -10.77 17.78 -24.42
C ASP A 157 -11.62 16.73 -23.73
N GLN A 158 -12.86 16.55 -24.18
CA GLN A 158 -13.74 15.48 -23.71
C GLN A 158 -13.18 14.10 -24.03
N VAL A 159 -12.66 13.88 -25.25
CA VAL A 159 -11.99 12.62 -25.62
C VAL A 159 -10.78 12.35 -24.73
N ARG A 160 -9.92 13.35 -24.53
CA ARG A 160 -8.73 13.23 -23.66
C ARG A 160 -9.12 12.96 -22.20
N ARG A 161 -10.18 13.58 -21.70
CA ARG A 161 -10.69 13.34 -20.34
C ARG A 161 -11.21 11.91 -20.20
N ARG A 162 -12.07 11.45 -21.11
CA ARG A 162 -12.59 10.07 -21.11
C ARG A 162 -11.48 9.03 -21.20
N PHE A 163 -10.46 9.26 -22.04
CA PHE A 163 -9.31 8.37 -22.10
C PHE A 163 -8.58 8.27 -20.75
N ARG A 164 -8.38 9.38 -20.04
CA ARG A 164 -7.75 9.38 -18.71
C ARG A 164 -8.58 8.64 -17.66
N GLU A 165 -9.90 8.63 -17.79
CA GLU A 165 -10.80 7.88 -16.91
C GLU A 165 -10.76 6.36 -17.20
N LEU A 166 -10.71 5.97 -18.48
CA LEU A 166 -10.76 4.56 -18.90
C LEU A 166 -9.40 3.85 -18.87
N ALA A 167 -8.30 4.57 -19.15
CA ALA A 167 -6.97 3.97 -19.24
C ALA A 167 -6.54 3.22 -17.96
N PRO A 168 -6.75 3.75 -16.73
CA PRO A 168 -6.44 3.00 -15.51
C PRO A 168 -7.28 1.74 -15.32
N VAL A 169 -8.48 1.64 -15.91
CA VAL A 169 -9.33 0.45 -15.79
C VAL A 169 -8.80 -0.69 -16.65
N TYR A 170 -8.30 -0.38 -17.85
CA TYR A 170 -7.87 -1.37 -18.85
C TYR A 170 -6.37 -1.60 -18.93
N HIS A 171 -5.57 -0.84 -18.17
CA HIS A 171 -4.12 -0.94 -18.16
C HIS A 171 -3.67 -2.40 -17.91
N PRO A 172 -2.75 -2.97 -18.72
CA PRO A 172 -2.41 -4.38 -18.66
C PRO A 172 -1.77 -4.82 -17.33
N ASP A 173 -1.11 -3.90 -16.62
CA ASP A 173 -0.35 -4.24 -15.42
C ASP A 173 -1.08 -3.88 -14.11
N THR A 174 -2.00 -2.93 -14.16
CA THR A 174 -2.57 -2.30 -12.95
C THR A 174 -4.08 -2.16 -13.00
N GLY A 175 -4.70 -2.46 -14.14
CA GLY A 175 -6.12 -2.25 -14.33
C GLY A 175 -7.00 -3.32 -13.68
N VAL A 176 -8.15 -2.90 -13.15
CA VAL A 176 -9.18 -3.80 -12.60
C VAL A 176 -9.69 -4.77 -13.67
N VAL A 177 -9.70 -4.35 -14.93
CA VAL A 177 -10.01 -5.19 -16.10
C VAL A 177 -8.82 -5.16 -17.06
N ALA A 178 -7.64 -5.46 -16.53
CA ALA A 178 -6.40 -5.52 -17.28
C ALA A 178 -6.51 -6.38 -18.55
N CYS A 179 -6.26 -5.76 -19.71
CA CYS A 179 -6.26 -6.45 -20.99
C CYS A 179 -5.47 -5.63 -22.02
N ARG A 180 -4.34 -6.18 -22.49
CA ARG A 180 -3.46 -5.52 -23.47
C ARG A 180 -4.20 -5.15 -24.75
N GLU A 181 -5.10 -6.00 -25.20
CA GLU A 181 -5.89 -5.80 -26.40
C GLU A 181 -6.91 -4.66 -26.25
N ARG A 182 -7.68 -4.64 -25.15
CA ARG A 182 -8.58 -3.53 -24.82
C ARG A 182 -7.85 -2.20 -24.73
N MET A 183 -6.66 -2.20 -24.11
CA MET A 183 -5.85 -0.98 -24.02
C MET A 183 -5.38 -0.52 -25.40
N GLY A 184 -4.95 -1.44 -26.27
CA GLY A 184 -4.56 -1.12 -27.65
C GLY A 184 -5.73 -0.50 -28.43
N GLN A 185 -6.91 -1.12 -28.37
CA GLN A 185 -8.10 -0.61 -29.06
C GLN A 185 -8.59 0.72 -28.47
N LEU A 186 -8.44 0.95 -27.16
CA LEU A 186 -8.75 2.24 -26.55
C LEU A 186 -7.82 3.35 -27.07
N ILE A 187 -6.54 3.05 -27.29
CA ILE A 187 -5.57 3.98 -27.89
C ILE A 187 -5.94 4.25 -29.36
N ASP A 188 -6.27 3.21 -30.13
CA ASP A 188 -6.69 3.35 -31.53
C ASP A 188 -7.95 4.22 -31.64
N ALA A 189 -8.99 3.92 -30.85
CA ALA A 189 -10.23 4.68 -30.78
C ALA A 189 -9.99 6.16 -30.41
N ARG A 190 -9.15 6.44 -29.41
CA ARG A 190 -8.76 7.82 -29.05
C ARG A 190 -8.19 8.56 -30.25
N ASN A 191 -7.22 7.96 -30.94
CA ASN A 191 -6.53 8.61 -32.05
C ASN A 191 -7.49 8.90 -33.21
N LEU A 192 -8.42 7.98 -33.48
CA LEU A 192 -9.46 8.14 -34.47
C LEU A 192 -10.40 9.31 -34.13
N LEU A 193 -10.90 9.36 -32.89
CA LEU A 193 -11.80 10.43 -32.43
C LEU A 193 -11.14 11.81 -32.47
N VAL A 194 -9.88 11.93 -32.00
CA VAL A 194 -9.13 13.19 -32.05
C VAL A 194 -8.92 13.65 -33.50
N ARG A 195 -8.56 12.72 -34.39
CA ARG A 195 -8.45 13.03 -35.82
C ARG A 195 -9.78 13.51 -36.40
N HIS A 196 -10.88 12.85 -36.08
CA HIS A 196 -12.22 13.25 -36.53
C HIS A 196 -12.56 14.67 -36.09
N VAL A 197 -12.42 14.98 -34.80
CA VAL A 197 -12.65 16.33 -34.26
C VAL A 197 -11.81 17.36 -35.01
N ARG A 198 -10.51 17.12 -35.19
CA ARG A 198 -9.64 18.05 -35.91
C ARG A 198 -10.00 18.22 -37.38
N THR A 199 -10.54 17.20 -38.02
CA THR A 199 -10.89 17.26 -39.45
C THR A 199 -12.23 17.98 -39.66
N VAL A 200 -13.23 17.63 -38.86
CA VAL A 200 -14.60 18.19 -38.95
C VAL A 200 -14.67 19.61 -38.42
N TYR A 201 -13.94 19.93 -37.34
CA TYR A 201 -14.01 21.26 -36.72
C TYR A 201 -12.91 22.23 -37.16
N ALA A 202 -11.87 21.78 -37.89
CA ALA A 202 -11.00 22.72 -38.62
C ALA A 202 -11.64 23.23 -39.91
N SER A 203 -12.67 22.54 -40.44
CA SER A 203 -13.40 22.90 -41.66
C SER A 203 -14.73 23.62 -41.40
N GLY A 204 -15.11 23.88 -40.14
CA GLY A 204 -16.37 24.52 -39.79
C GLY A 204 -16.29 25.45 -38.58
N ASP A 205 -16.93 26.63 -38.72
CA ASP A 205 -17.10 27.78 -37.81
C ASP A 205 -17.61 27.50 -36.37
N TRP A 206 -17.41 26.32 -35.80
CA TRP A 206 -18.01 25.94 -34.52
C TRP A 206 -17.28 26.54 -33.29
N VAL A 207 -15.99 26.85 -33.41
CA VAL A 207 -15.23 27.54 -32.34
C VAL A 207 -15.83 28.91 -32.01
N ALA A 208 -16.38 29.62 -33.01
CA ALA A 208 -17.02 30.91 -32.82
C ALA A 208 -18.34 30.86 -32.02
N ARG A 209 -19.04 29.72 -32.00
CA ARG A 209 -20.33 29.57 -31.29
C ARG A 209 -20.19 29.38 -29.78
N ARG A 210 -19.03 28.91 -29.29
CA ARG A 210 -18.78 28.72 -27.85
C ARG A 210 -18.46 30.02 -27.11
N SER A 211 -17.80 30.96 -27.77
CA SER A 211 -17.57 32.32 -27.26
C SER A 211 -18.88 33.13 -27.15
N ALA A 212 -19.90 32.79 -27.95
CA ALA A 212 -21.20 33.48 -27.92
C ALA A 212 -22.14 32.97 -26.82
N SER A 213 -22.06 31.70 -26.41
CA SER A 213 -22.94 31.12 -25.39
C SER A 213 -22.43 31.23 -23.95
N ALA A 214 -21.25 31.83 -23.74
CA ALA A 214 -20.63 32.03 -22.43
C ALA A 214 -20.90 33.41 -21.79
N SER A 215 -21.73 34.26 -22.40
CA SER A 215 -22.21 35.50 -21.75
C SER A 215 -23.55 35.23 -21.05
N PRO A 216 -23.63 35.36 -19.71
CA PRO A 216 -24.91 35.31 -19.01
C PRO A 216 -25.75 36.56 -19.34
N PRO A 217 -27.09 36.46 -19.34
CA PRO A 217 -27.93 37.66 -19.41
C PRO A 217 -27.71 38.51 -18.15
N VAL A 218 -27.53 39.82 -18.37
CA VAL A 218 -27.46 40.88 -17.35
C VAL A 218 -28.82 41.03 -16.66
#